data_AF-A0A7X8LC31-F1
#
_entry.id   AF-A0A7X8LC31-F1
#
_cell.length_a   1.000
_cell.length_b   1.000
_cell.length_c   1.000
_cell.angle_alpha   90.00
_cell.angle_beta   90.00
_cell.angle_gamma   90.00
#
_symmetry.space_group_name_H-M   'P 1'
#
loop_
_entity.id
_entity.type
_entity.pdbx_description
1 polymer ?
#
loop_
_entity_poly.entity_id
_entity_poly.type
_entity_poly.pdbx_seq_one_letter_code
_entity_poly.pdbx_strand_id
1 'polypeptide(L)'
;MSIFLIRKCVYKDSRQLPALVEKVAAFNIPGDILYKLKNISEITETDFIEAVTFYALENDFAIAENITIDQKELYTFCTEDMNKIRKKYNKKEVQKLYRIYEQALKDVNVFPVPDIGEYIYSNSWGADRDYGGKRKHLGTDIIDVHNQRGSIPIVSMTDGIVEQMGWNEKGGWRIGIRSPSGAYFYYAHLDSYSSEVSEGMEIKSGQCIGYMGDSGYGKEPGTIGNFPVHLHLGIMLDVSFVKEELWINPYAILKYAEYNKVNWNGPDERF
;
A
#
# COMPACT_ATOMS: atom_id res chain seq x y z
N MET A 1 5.49 21.22 30.26
CA MET A 1 4.06 21.60 30.25
C MET A 1 3.49 21.26 28.88
N SER A 2 2.90 20.08 28.70
CA SER A 2 1.74 19.88 27.83
C SER A 2 1.14 18.51 28.13
N ILE A 3 -0.15 18.54 28.47
CA ILE A 3 -0.94 17.46 29.07
C ILE A 3 -1.67 16.76 27.93
N PHE A 4 -1.39 15.48 27.67
CA PHE A 4 -2.25 14.66 26.81
C PHE A 4 -3.49 14.24 27.60
N LEU A 5 -4.59 14.96 27.39
CA LEU A 5 -5.92 14.58 27.90
C LEU A 5 -6.44 13.37 27.09
N ILE A 6 -6.50 12.22 27.75
CA ILE A 6 -7.21 11.04 27.28
C ILE A 6 -8.71 11.35 27.32
N ARG A 7 -9.29 11.71 26.16
CA ARG A 7 -10.75 11.71 25.98
C ARG A 7 -11.20 10.29 25.60
N LYS A 8 -11.94 9.64 26.52
CA LYS A 8 -12.67 8.40 26.25
C LYS A 8 -13.77 8.68 25.22
N CYS A 9 -13.67 8.08 24.04
CA CYS A 9 -14.82 7.89 23.16
C CYS A 9 -15.29 6.44 23.32
N VAL A 10 -16.47 6.29 23.93
CA VAL A 10 -17.13 5.00 24.16
C VAL A 10 -17.77 4.56 22.83
N TYR A 11 -17.17 3.57 22.17
CA TYR A 11 -17.89 2.70 21.23
C TYR A 11 -18.52 1.58 22.05
N LYS A 12 -19.80 1.30 21.85
CA LYS A 12 -20.59 0.37 22.68
C LYS A 12 -20.24 -1.12 22.51
N ASP A 13 -19.19 -1.46 21.76
CA ASP A 13 -18.57 -2.79 21.86
C ASP A 13 -17.07 -2.71 21.51
N SER A 14 -16.23 -2.58 22.54
CA SER A 14 -14.78 -2.47 22.41
C SER A 14 -14.09 -3.76 21.92
N ARG A 15 -14.86 -4.83 21.64
CA ARG A 15 -14.34 -6.10 21.13
C ARG A 15 -14.34 -6.21 19.60
N GLN A 16 -15.06 -5.33 18.89
CA GLN A 16 -15.16 -5.40 17.42
C GLN A 16 -14.13 -4.53 16.67
N LEU A 17 -13.60 -3.48 17.30
CA LEU A 17 -12.61 -2.60 16.64
C LEU A 17 -11.31 -3.34 16.25
N PRO A 18 -10.73 -4.23 17.10
CA PRO A 18 -9.57 -5.01 16.71
C PRO A 18 -9.86 -5.95 15.54
N ALA A 19 -11.00 -6.66 15.56
CA ALA A 19 -11.36 -7.60 14.51
C ALA A 19 -11.64 -6.92 13.16
N LEU A 20 -12.29 -5.75 13.16
CA LEU A 20 -12.50 -4.97 11.92
C LEU A 20 -11.18 -4.40 11.38
N VAL A 21 -10.32 -3.91 12.26
CA VAL A 21 -8.99 -3.41 11.87
C VAL A 21 -8.15 -4.54 11.27
N GLU A 22 -8.16 -5.73 11.86
CA GLU A 22 -7.49 -6.92 11.29
C GLU A 22 -8.02 -7.29 9.91
N LYS A 23 -9.36 -7.35 9.73
CA LYS A 23 -9.97 -7.64 8.43
C LYS A 23 -9.57 -6.64 7.35
N VAL A 24 -9.61 -5.35 7.70
CA VAL A 24 -9.24 -4.28 6.75
C VAL A 24 -7.73 -4.25 6.49
N ALA A 25 -6.90 -4.54 7.51
CA ALA A 25 -5.46 -4.63 7.36
C ALA A 25 -5.02 -5.78 6.45
N ALA A 26 -5.76 -6.89 6.44
CA ALA A 26 -5.50 -7.99 5.50
C ALA A 26 -5.75 -7.61 4.03
N PHE A 27 -6.57 -6.58 3.78
CA PHE A 27 -6.88 -6.01 2.46
C PHE A 27 -7.30 -7.07 1.42
N ASN A 28 -8.24 -7.96 1.79
CA ASN A 28 -8.64 -9.12 0.99
C ASN A 28 -9.64 -8.78 -0.14
N ILE A 29 -9.45 -7.65 -0.82
CA ILE A 29 -10.17 -7.31 -2.06
C ILE A 29 -9.21 -7.55 -3.21
N PRO A 30 -9.44 -8.55 -4.08
CA PRO A 30 -8.57 -8.86 -5.21
C PRO A 30 -8.26 -7.65 -6.09
N GLY A 31 -6.99 -7.53 -6.52
CA GLY A 31 -6.54 -6.38 -7.31
C GLY A 31 -7.24 -6.22 -8.66
N ASP A 32 -7.66 -7.32 -9.29
CA ASP A 32 -8.43 -7.28 -10.53
C ASP A 32 -9.86 -6.73 -10.31
N ILE A 33 -10.47 -7.00 -9.15
CA ILE A 33 -11.75 -6.41 -8.75
C ILE A 33 -11.58 -4.91 -8.49
N LEU A 34 -10.51 -4.49 -7.81
CA LEU A 34 -10.21 -3.07 -7.61
C LEU A 34 -10.06 -2.34 -8.96
N TYR A 35 -9.34 -2.95 -9.90
CA TYR A 35 -9.18 -2.40 -11.25
C TYR A 35 -10.51 -2.30 -12.01
N LYS A 36 -11.34 -3.35 -11.97
CA LYS A 36 -12.67 -3.34 -12.59
C LYS A 36 -13.59 -2.29 -11.95
N LEU A 37 -13.61 -2.19 -10.63
CA LEU A 37 -14.38 -1.18 -9.90
C LEU A 37 -13.93 0.24 -10.27
N LYS A 38 -12.63 0.49 -10.40
CA LYS A 38 -12.09 1.78 -10.84
C LYS A 38 -12.64 2.18 -12.22
N ASN A 39 -12.52 1.29 -13.20
CA ASN A 39 -13.00 1.54 -14.56
C ASN A 39 -14.52 1.74 -14.63
N ILE A 40 -15.28 0.91 -13.91
CA ILE A 40 -16.74 1.02 -13.87
C ILE A 40 -17.17 2.30 -13.16
N SER A 41 -16.46 2.70 -12.10
CA SER A 41 -16.76 3.94 -11.38
C SER A 41 -16.58 5.16 -12.30
N GLU A 42 -15.56 5.14 -13.16
CA GLU A 42 -15.35 6.18 -14.17
C GLU A 42 -16.46 6.19 -15.23
N ILE A 43 -16.86 5.02 -15.75
CA ILE A 43 -17.95 4.90 -16.73
C ILE A 43 -19.29 5.36 -16.16
N THR A 44 -19.53 5.08 -14.88
CA THR A 44 -20.81 5.35 -14.21
C THR A 44 -20.83 6.67 -13.44
N GLU A 45 -19.73 7.43 -13.47
CA GLU A 45 -19.54 8.68 -12.71
C GLU A 45 -19.80 8.50 -11.20
N THR A 46 -19.43 7.34 -10.65
CA THR A 46 -19.54 7.04 -9.21
C THR A 46 -18.20 7.22 -8.49
N ASP A 47 -18.25 7.45 -7.17
CA ASP A 47 -17.05 7.56 -6.35
C ASP A 47 -16.41 6.17 -6.18
N PHE A 48 -15.22 5.98 -6.74
CA PHE A 48 -14.46 4.73 -6.68
C PHE A 48 -14.19 4.26 -5.25
N ILE A 49 -13.85 5.16 -4.33
CA ILE A 49 -13.56 4.81 -2.94
C ILE A 49 -14.85 4.40 -2.22
N GLU A 50 -15.97 5.04 -2.51
CA GLU A 50 -17.28 4.63 -2.02
C GLU A 50 -17.68 3.25 -2.57
N ALA A 51 -17.44 3.01 -3.86
CA ALA A 51 -17.69 1.72 -4.50
C ALA A 51 -16.90 0.59 -3.83
N VAL A 52 -15.58 0.77 -3.62
CA VAL A 52 -14.74 -0.18 -2.89
C VAL A 52 -15.22 -0.37 -1.45
N THR A 53 -15.57 0.72 -0.76
CA THR A 53 -16.06 0.67 0.63
C THR A 53 -17.32 -0.17 0.76
N PHE A 54 -18.30 0.06 -0.12
CA PHE A 54 -19.54 -0.69 -0.14
C PHE A 54 -19.35 -2.13 -0.60
N TYR A 55 -18.44 -2.34 -1.56
CA TYR A 55 -18.14 -3.66 -2.05
C TYR A 55 -17.51 -4.53 -0.96
N ALA A 56 -16.58 -3.95 -0.18
CA ALA A 56 -16.01 -4.60 1.00
C ALA A 56 -17.08 -4.94 2.05
N LEU A 57 -18.00 -4.01 2.31
CA LEU A 57 -19.07 -4.20 3.31
C LEU A 57 -20.04 -5.32 2.95
N GLU A 58 -20.44 -5.43 1.69
CA GLU A 58 -21.34 -6.51 1.24
C GLU A 58 -20.66 -7.88 1.21
N ASN A 59 -19.32 -7.92 1.14
CA ASN A 59 -18.53 -9.15 1.09
C ASN A 59 -17.75 -9.43 2.39
N ASP A 60 -18.14 -8.84 3.53
CA ASP A 60 -17.48 -9.01 4.84
C ASP A 60 -15.94 -8.84 4.79
N PHE A 61 -15.48 -7.88 3.99
CA PHE A 61 -14.07 -7.49 3.81
C PHE A 61 -13.15 -8.58 3.22
N ALA A 62 -13.71 -9.66 2.68
CA ALA A 62 -12.93 -10.73 2.08
C ALA A 62 -13.65 -11.33 0.87
N ILE A 63 -12.97 -11.34 -0.28
CA ILE A 63 -13.43 -12.01 -1.49
C ILE A 63 -12.43 -13.10 -1.85
N ALA A 64 -12.92 -14.30 -2.19
CA ALA A 64 -12.05 -15.39 -2.60
C ALA A 64 -11.35 -15.06 -3.93
N GLU A 65 -10.05 -15.29 -4.01
CA GLU A 65 -9.20 -14.93 -5.17
C GLU A 65 -9.62 -15.60 -6.50
N ASN A 66 -10.42 -16.67 -6.45
CA ASN A 66 -10.87 -17.43 -7.63
C ASN A 66 -12.30 -17.10 -8.07
N ILE A 67 -12.92 -16.06 -7.52
CA ILE A 67 -14.24 -15.64 -7.98
C ILE A 67 -14.08 -14.81 -9.26
N THR A 68 -14.61 -15.32 -10.37
CA THR A 68 -14.76 -14.51 -11.58
C THR A 68 -15.99 -13.65 -11.43
N ILE A 69 -15.79 -12.35 -11.22
CA ILE A 69 -16.87 -11.37 -11.15
C ILE A 69 -17.03 -10.71 -12.51
N ASP A 70 -18.26 -10.78 -13.03
CA ASP A 70 -18.62 -10.21 -14.32
C ASP A 70 -18.67 -8.68 -14.24
N GLN A 71 -18.22 -8.01 -15.30
CA GLN A 71 -18.32 -6.55 -15.42
C GLN A 71 -19.76 -6.07 -15.32
N LYS A 72 -20.72 -6.85 -15.82
CA LYS A 72 -22.15 -6.52 -15.73
C LYS A 72 -22.63 -6.48 -14.28
N GLU A 73 -22.15 -7.40 -13.45
CA GLU A 73 -22.50 -7.44 -12.03
C GLU A 73 -21.98 -6.21 -11.29
N LEU A 74 -20.71 -5.84 -11.53
CA LEU A 74 -20.11 -4.64 -10.95
C LEU A 74 -20.76 -3.35 -11.47
N TYR A 75 -21.22 -3.33 -12.72
CA TYR A 75 -21.97 -2.20 -13.28
C TYR A 75 -23.31 -2.03 -12.57
N THR A 76 -24.09 -3.11 -12.41
CA THR A 76 -25.34 -3.09 -11.66
C THR A 76 -25.10 -2.68 -10.21
N PHE A 77 -24.04 -3.21 -9.58
CA PHE A 77 -23.65 -2.83 -8.24
C PHE A 77 -23.46 -1.31 -8.10
N CYS A 78 -22.67 -0.70 -8.99
CA CYS A 78 -22.37 0.74 -8.95
C CYS A 78 -23.61 1.60 -9.23
N THR A 79 -24.44 1.21 -10.19
CA THR A 79 -25.58 2.02 -10.65
C THR A 79 -26.85 1.85 -9.82
N GLU A 80 -27.10 0.66 -9.26
CA GLU A 80 -28.35 0.33 -8.58
C GLU A 80 -28.17 0.07 -7.09
N ASP A 81 -27.18 -0.75 -6.70
CA ASP A 81 -27.10 -1.29 -5.35
C ASP A 81 -26.44 -0.33 -4.35
N MET A 82 -25.45 0.46 -4.78
CA MET A 82 -24.78 1.46 -3.92
C MET A 82 -25.79 2.40 -3.24
N ASN A 83 -26.88 2.78 -3.93
CA ASN A 83 -27.93 3.63 -3.37
C ASN A 83 -28.72 2.96 -2.23
N LYS A 84 -28.92 1.63 -2.31
CA LYS A 84 -29.56 0.84 -1.26
C LYS A 84 -28.60 0.68 -0.08
N ILE A 85 -27.33 0.37 -0.35
CA ILE A 85 -26.27 0.18 0.64
C ILE A 85 -26.05 1.46 1.46
N ARG A 86 -26.06 2.64 0.82
CA ARG A 86 -25.95 3.94 1.51
C ARG A 86 -27.04 4.19 2.55
N LYS A 87 -28.21 3.56 2.40
CA LYS A 87 -29.33 3.63 3.36
C LYS A 87 -29.28 2.51 4.41
N LYS A 88 -28.62 1.38 4.08
CA LYS A 88 -28.50 0.18 4.92
C LYS A 88 -27.51 0.38 6.08
N TYR A 89 -26.34 0.98 5.82
CA TYR A 89 -25.26 1.06 6.81
C TYR A 89 -25.21 2.38 7.58
N ASN A 90 -24.60 2.33 8.77
CA ASN A 90 -24.36 3.51 9.57
C ASN A 90 -23.36 4.46 8.89
N LYS A 91 -23.77 5.71 8.66
CA LYS A 91 -22.94 6.72 7.97
C LYS A 91 -21.58 6.95 8.63
N LYS A 92 -21.47 6.90 9.97
CA LYS A 92 -20.19 7.13 10.66
C LYS A 92 -19.23 5.96 10.48
N GLU A 93 -19.74 4.73 10.38
CA GLU A 93 -18.93 3.54 10.16
C GLU A 93 -18.44 3.48 8.71
N VAL A 94 -19.34 3.75 7.75
CA VAL A 94 -18.99 3.91 6.34
C VAL A 94 -17.91 4.97 6.17
N GLN A 95 -18.03 6.13 6.81
CA GLN A 95 -17.03 7.19 6.69
C GLN A 95 -15.64 6.78 7.18
N LYS A 96 -15.56 5.95 8.22
CA LYS A 96 -14.27 5.44 8.71
C LYS A 96 -13.63 4.49 7.70
N LEU A 97 -14.41 3.57 7.15
CA LEU A 97 -13.95 2.63 6.13
C LEU A 97 -13.55 3.36 4.84
N TYR A 98 -14.35 4.34 4.43
CA TYR A 98 -14.02 5.23 3.30
C TYR A 98 -12.65 5.86 3.48
N ARG A 99 -12.32 6.40 4.67
CA ARG A 99 -11.01 7.02 4.91
C ARG A 99 -9.85 6.03 4.86
N ILE A 100 -10.08 4.76 5.24
CA ILE A 100 -9.06 3.72 5.08
C ILE A 100 -8.81 3.46 3.60
N TYR A 101 -9.86 3.18 2.82
CA TYR A 101 -9.70 2.90 1.39
C TYR A 101 -9.22 4.11 0.59
N GLU A 102 -9.62 5.32 0.99
CA GLU A 102 -9.13 6.56 0.40
C GLU A 102 -7.61 6.66 0.55
N GLN A 103 -7.08 6.53 1.77
CA GLN A 103 -5.64 6.56 2.00
C GLN A 103 -4.92 5.42 1.26
N ALA A 104 -5.51 4.22 1.24
CA ALA A 104 -4.88 3.05 0.64
C ALA A 104 -4.80 3.09 -0.90
N LEU A 105 -5.78 3.69 -1.57
CA LEU A 105 -5.98 3.52 -3.02
C LEU A 105 -5.95 4.82 -3.82
N LYS A 106 -6.42 5.94 -3.26
CA LYS A 106 -6.72 7.15 -4.06
C LYS A 106 -5.51 7.73 -4.77
N ASP A 107 -4.35 7.67 -4.13
CA ASP A 107 -3.11 8.26 -4.66
C ASP A 107 -2.21 7.24 -5.37
N VAL A 108 -2.62 5.96 -5.43
CA VAL A 108 -1.85 4.90 -6.09
C VAL A 108 -2.01 5.03 -7.59
N ASN A 109 -0.97 5.53 -8.24
CA ASN A 109 -0.98 5.78 -9.67
C ASN A 109 -0.24 4.69 -10.45
N VAL A 110 0.89 4.20 -9.95
CA VAL A 110 1.77 3.30 -10.72
C VAL A 110 2.31 2.14 -9.87
N PHE A 111 2.70 1.05 -10.53
CA PHE A 111 3.48 -0.02 -9.90
C PHE A 111 4.89 0.47 -9.52
N PRO A 112 5.47 0.03 -8.38
CA PRO A 112 6.76 0.54 -7.90
C PRO A 112 7.97 0.05 -8.70
N VAL A 113 7.80 -0.97 -9.53
CA VAL A 113 8.82 -1.42 -10.49
C VAL A 113 8.35 -1.00 -11.89
N PRO A 114 9.13 -0.21 -12.63
CA PRO A 114 8.85 0.09 -14.04
C PRO A 114 8.70 -1.19 -14.88
N ASP A 115 8.25 -1.06 -16.13
CA ASP A 115 8.11 -2.21 -17.04
C ASP A 115 9.49 -2.70 -17.54
N ILE A 116 10.26 -3.26 -16.61
CA ILE A 116 11.62 -3.75 -16.77
C ILE A 116 11.90 -4.89 -15.77
N GLY A 117 12.77 -5.80 -16.17
CA GLY A 117 13.26 -6.88 -15.34
C GLY A 117 12.26 -8.03 -15.17
N GLU A 118 12.74 -9.10 -14.56
CA GLU A 118 11.93 -10.26 -14.19
C GLU A 118 11.86 -10.32 -12.67
N TYR A 119 10.66 -10.24 -12.11
CA TYR A 119 10.44 -10.24 -10.67
C TYR A 119 9.24 -11.10 -10.30
N ILE A 120 9.25 -11.59 -9.05
CA ILE A 120 8.15 -12.35 -8.47
C ILE A 120 7.74 -11.76 -7.13
N TYR A 121 6.46 -11.86 -6.80
CA TYR A 121 5.96 -11.52 -5.47
C TYR A 121 4.68 -12.32 -5.18
N SER A 122 4.40 -12.51 -3.90
CA SER A 122 3.24 -13.26 -3.43
C SER A 122 2.68 -12.63 -2.16
N ASN A 123 1.45 -13.00 -1.81
CA ASN A 123 0.84 -12.57 -0.56
C ASN A 123 1.54 -13.26 0.63
N SER A 124 2.47 -12.54 1.24
CA SER A 124 3.26 -13.00 2.40
C SER A 124 2.93 -12.22 3.67
N TRP A 125 1.80 -11.52 3.69
CA TRP A 125 1.32 -10.75 4.83
C TRP A 125 1.18 -11.62 6.08
N GLY A 126 1.74 -11.15 7.20
CA GLY A 126 1.68 -11.88 8.47
C GLY A 126 2.54 -13.16 8.53
N ALA A 127 3.34 -13.45 7.50
CA ALA A 127 4.37 -14.50 7.58
C ALA A 127 5.39 -14.17 8.67
N ASP A 128 6.02 -15.20 9.24
CA ASP A 128 7.05 -15.00 10.26
C ASP A 128 8.34 -14.43 9.65
N ARG A 129 9.01 -13.57 10.40
CA ARG A 129 10.35 -13.03 10.10
C ARG A 129 11.28 -13.43 11.24
N ASP A 130 12.41 -14.06 10.90
CA ASP A 130 13.30 -14.68 11.89
C ASP A 130 14.39 -13.76 12.44
N TYR A 131 14.84 -12.77 11.66
CA TYR A 131 15.89 -11.84 12.11
C TYR A 131 15.37 -11.00 13.30
N GLY A 132 16.18 -10.63 14.30
CA GLY A 132 15.74 -9.69 15.35
C GLY A 132 14.47 -10.05 16.14
N GLY A 133 14.15 -11.35 16.27
CA GLY A 133 13.06 -11.88 17.10
C GLY A 133 11.76 -12.18 16.36
N LYS A 134 10.75 -12.69 17.08
CA LYS A 134 9.43 -13.05 16.52
C LYS A 134 8.70 -11.81 16.00
N ARG A 135 8.65 -11.65 14.69
CA ARG A 135 8.02 -10.52 14.02
C ARG A 135 7.16 -11.01 12.87
N LYS A 136 6.14 -10.24 12.54
CA LYS A 136 5.26 -10.49 11.40
C LYS A 136 5.71 -9.66 10.21
N HIS A 137 5.52 -10.20 9.01
CA HIS A 137 5.78 -9.49 7.78
C HIS A 137 4.65 -8.49 7.50
N LEU A 138 4.93 -7.19 7.69
CA LEU A 138 4.00 -6.08 7.47
C LEU A 138 4.25 -5.40 6.12
N GLY A 139 4.17 -6.18 5.05
CA GLY A 139 4.41 -5.68 3.70
C GLY A 139 4.30 -6.75 2.64
N THR A 140 4.86 -6.47 1.46
CA THR A 140 5.02 -7.41 0.36
C THR A 140 6.42 -7.25 -0.22
N ASP A 141 7.08 -8.37 -0.46
CA ASP A 141 8.41 -8.40 -1.05
C ASP A 141 8.32 -8.68 -2.55
N ILE A 142 8.87 -7.78 -3.37
CA ILE A 142 9.05 -7.95 -4.82
C ILE A 142 10.48 -8.36 -5.06
N ILE A 143 10.68 -9.63 -5.40
CA ILE A 143 11.97 -10.30 -5.47
C ILE A 143 12.48 -10.27 -6.91
N ASP A 144 13.71 -9.82 -7.11
CA ASP A 144 14.41 -9.92 -8.39
C ASP A 144 14.78 -11.38 -8.68
N VAL A 145 14.35 -11.90 -9.82
CA VAL A 145 14.65 -13.28 -10.27
C VAL A 145 16.15 -13.47 -10.51
N HIS A 146 16.86 -12.42 -10.93
CA HIS A 146 18.29 -12.48 -11.23
C HIS A 146 19.17 -12.22 -10.01
N ASN A 147 18.57 -11.81 -8.88
CA ASN A 147 19.25 -11.53 -7.62
C ASN A 147 20.42 -10.53 -7.79
N GLN A 148 20.22 -9.48 -8.58
CA GLN A 148 21.20 -8.47 -8.95
C GLN A 148 20.80 -7.10 -8.38
N ARG A 149 21.46 -6.69 -7.29
CA ARG A 149 21.30 -5.36 -6.68
C ARG A 149 21.62 -4.25 -7.71
N GLY A 150 20.96 -3.11 -7.56
CA GLY A 150 21.22 -1.92 -8.38
C GLY A 150 20.70 -2.02 -9.82
N SER A 151 20.14 -3.16 -10.24
CA SER A 151 19.71 -3.38 -11.63
C SER A 151 18.29 -2.91 -11.90
N ILE A 152 17.37 -3.11 -10.95
CA ILE A 152 15.96 -2.77 -11.08
C ILE A 152 15.71 -1.40 -10.41
N PRO A 153 15.29 -0.37 -11.17
CA PRO A 153 14.88 0.91 -10.60
C PRO A 153 13.58 0.77 -9.80
N ILE A 154 13.47 1.51 -8.71
CA ILE A 154 12.26 1.65 -7.91
C ILE A 154 11.71 3.05 -8.11
N VAL A 155 10.41 3.15 -8.42
CA VAL A 155 9.70 4.41 -8.58
C VAL A 155 8.66 4.60 -7.48
N SER A 156 8.34 5.86 -7.17
CA SER A 156 7.24 6.14 -6.24
C SER A 156 5.90 5.72 -6.85
N MET A 157 5.07 5.03 -6.07
CA MET A 157 3.71 4.64 -6.49
C MET A 157 2.75 5.83 -6.49
N THR A 158 3.09 6.87 -5.73
CA THR A 158 2.23 8.01 -5.44
C THR A 158 3.00 9.32 -5.63
N ASP A 159 2.27 10.41 -5.89
CA ASP A 159 2.78 11.74 -5.55
C ASP A 159 2.97 11.82 -4.02
N GLY A 160 3.85 12.68 -3.53
CA GLY A 160 3.98 12.87 -2.09
C GLY A 160 5.20 13.65 -1.67
N ILE A 161 5.48 13.59 -0.36
CA ILE A 161 6.69 14.16 0.25
C ILE A 161 7.55 13.03 0.81
N VAL A 162 8.87 13.09 0.60
CA VAL A 162 9.82 12.23 1.29
C VAL A 162 9.82 12.57 2.77
N GLU A 163 9.12 11.77 3.58
CA GLU A 163 8.98 11.98 5.02
C GLU A 163 10.19 11.43 5.78
N GLN A 164 10.79 10.33 5.30
CA GLN A 164 11.97 9.71 5.91
C GLN A 164 12.88 9.08 4.86
N MET A 165 14.19 9.12 5.09
CA MET A 165 15.22 8.52 4.26
C MET A 165 16.43 8.09 5.11
N GLY A 166 17.24 7.16 4.61
CA GLY A 166 18.44 6.67 5.28
C GLY A 166 18.32 5.25 5.86
N TRP A 167 19.28 4.90 6.72
CA TRP A 167 19.46 3.55 7.24
C TRP A 167 18.56 3.22 8.44
N ASN A 168 18.03 1.99 8.48
CA ASN A 168 17.71 1.33 9.74
C ASN A 168 18.11 -0.15 9.70
N GLU A 169 18.32 -0.75 10.87
CA GLU A 169 18.86 -2.12 10.99
C GLU A 169 18.03 -3.17 10.24
N LYS A 170 16.70 -3.03 10.21
CA LYS A 170 15.80 -4.04 9.64
C LYS A 170 15.54 -3.83 8.15
N GLY A 171 15.36 -2.59 7.72
CA GLY A 171 15.00 -2.21 6.36
C GLY A 171 16.17 -1.75 5.50
N GLY A 172 17.39 -1.69 6.06
CA GLY A 172 18.55 -1.17 5.36
C GLY A 172 18.36 0.26 4.90
N TRP A 173 18.77 0.56 3.67
CA TRP A 173 18.44 1.82 3.01
C TRP A 173 16.95 1.83 2.65
N ARG A 174 16.22 2.74 3.30
CA ARG A 174 14.79 2.90 3.10
C ARG A 174 14.42 4.33 2.74
N ILE A 175 13.27 4.48 2.13
CA ILE A 175 12.60 5.75 1.89
C ILE A 175 11.12 5.62 2.23
N GLY A 176 10.59 6.64 2.89
CA GLY A 176 9.20 6.77 3.29
C GLY A 176 8.57 7.96 2.61
N ILE A 177 7.50 7.73 1.85
CA ILE A 177 6.80 8.79 1.12
C ILE A 177 5.38 8.92 1.68
N ARG A 178 5.03 10.13 2.11
CA ARG A 178 3.67 10.47 2.55
C ARG A 178 2.85 10.96 1.37
N SER A 179 1.80 10.23 1.02
CA SER A 179 0.89 10.58 -0.08
C SER A 179 -0.07 11.73 0.30
N PRO A 180 -0.67 12.44 -0.67
CA PRO A 180 -1.63 13.52 -0.42
C PRO A 180 -2.82 13.15 0.48
N SER A 181 -3.32 11.92 0.37
CA SER A 181 -4.42 11.41 1.19
C SER A 181 -3.96 10.98 2.59
N GLY A 182 -2.65 10.83 2.82
CA GLY A 182 -2.03 10.62 4.13
C GLY A 182 -1.43 9.23 4.37
N ALA A 183 -1.44 8.33 3.38
CA ALA A 183 -0.76 7.04 3.52
C ALA A 183 0.76 7.21 3.44
N TYR A 184 1.47 6.41 4.24
CA TYR A 184 2.93 6.32 4.21
C TYR A 184 3.34 5.07 3.44
N PHE A 185 4.01 5.27 2.32
CA PHE A 185 4.58 4.22 1.49
C PHE A 185 6.04 4.02 1.88
N TYR A 186 6.34 2.83 2.40
CA TYR A 186 7.65 2.44 2.89
C TYR A 186 8.35 1.55 1.87
N TYR A 187 9.44 2.02 1.29
CA TYR A 187 10.29 1.29 0.35
C TYR A 187 11.61 0.97 1.03
N ALA A 188 11.94 -0.30 1.17
CA ALA A 188 13.12 -0.75 1.91
C ALA A 188 14.01 -1.70 1.10
N HIS A 189 15.17 -1.98 1.67
CA HIS A 189 16.23 -2.82 1.11
C HIS A 189 16.85 -2.26 -0.17
N LEU A 190 16.81 -0.93 -0.35
CA LEU A 190 17.39 -0.30 -1.52
C LEU A 190 18.91 -0.53 -1.56
N ASP A 191 19.45 -0.68 -2.77
CA ASP A 191 20.89 -0.68 -2.99
C ASP A 191 21.45 0.74 -2.87
N SER A 192 20.77 1.68 -3.53
CA SER A 192 21.13 3.08 -3.60
C SER A 192 19.88 3.95 -3.80
N TYR A 193 19.99 5.23 -3.44
CA TYR A 193 18.97 6.24 -3.72
C TYR A 193 19.21 6.86 -5.09
N SER A 194 18.14 7.37 -5.71
CA SER A 194 18.29 8.28 -6.84
C SER A 194 18.99 9.57 -6.36
N SER A 195 19.91 10.11 -7.16
CA SER A 195 20.76 11.25 -6.79
C SER A 195 19.99 12.54 -6.50
N GLU A 196 18.77 12.65 -7.04
CA GLU A 196 17.92 13.83 -6.88
C GLU A 196 17.09 13.80 -5.59
N VAL A 197 17.00 12.63 -4.94
CA VAL A 197 16.04 12.41 -3.86
C VAL A 197 16.65 12.75 -2.51
N SER A 198 15.90 13.54 -1.71
CA SER A 198 16.28 13.95 -0.36
C SER A 198 15.05 14.08 0.55
N GLU A 199 15.25 14.03 1.87
CA GLU A 199 14.16 14.24 2.84
C GLU A 199 13.52 15.63 2.66
N GLY A 200 12.18 15.68 2.74
CA GLY A 200 11.39 16.88 2.51
C GLY A 200 11.10 17.20 1.04
N MET A 201 11.68 16.46 0.10
CA MET A 201 11.45 16.67 -1.34
C MET A 201 10.04 16.24 -1.75
N GLU A 202 9.42 17.02 -2.65
CA GLU A 202 8.25 16.60 -3.41
C GLU A 202 8.63 15.53 -4.44
N ILE A 203 7.91 14.42 -4.43
CA ILE A 203 8.07 13.30 -5.38
C ILE A 203 6.81 13.17 -6.21
N LYS A 204 7.00 12.88 -7.50
CA LYS A 204 5.91 12.51 -8.41
C LYS A 204 5.78 11.01 -8.54
N SER A 205 4.55 10.51 -8.69
CA SER A 205 4.33 9.10 -9.02
C SER A 205 5.07 8.76 -10.32
N GLY A 206 5.79 7.65 -10.33
CA GLY A 206 6.65 7.24 -11.45
C GLY A 206 8.06 7.82 -11.43
N GLN A 207 8.37 8.79 -10.56
CA GLN A 207 9.73 9.29 -10.38
C GLN A 207 10.61 8.23 -9.72
N CYS A 208 11.83 8.07 -10.23
CA CYS A 208 12.82 7.14 -9.67
C CYS A 208 13.27 7.60 -8.28
N ILE A 209 13.15 6.72 -7.29
CA ILE A 209 13.52 6.98 -5.89
C ILE A 209 14.76 6.20 -5.45
N GLY A 210 15.18 5.20 -6.22
CA GLY A 210 16.37 4.40 -5.94
C GLY A 210 16.38 3.12 -6.74
N TYR A 211 17.21 2.17 -6.32
CA TYR A 211 17.39 0.89 -6.99
C TYR A 211 17.21 -0.26 -6.00
N MET A 212 16.60 -1.34 -6.47
CA MET A 212 16.35 -2.55 -5.68
C MET A 212 17.68 -3.14 -5.20
N GLY A 213 17.72 -3.61 -3.96
CA GLY A 213 18.94 -4.19 -3.36
C GLY A 213 18.62 -5.28 -2.35
N ASP A 214 19.58 -5.54 -1.48
CA ASP A 214 19.42 -6.45 -0.33
C ASP A 214 20.02 -5.85 0.96
N SER A 215 20.01 -4.52 1.04
CA SER A 215 20.59 -3.84 2.19
C SER A 215 19.74 -4.05 3.45
N GLY A 216 20.37 -4.30 4.58
CA GLY A 216 19.71 -4.46 5.88
C GLY A 216 20.20 -5.67 6.67
N TYR A 217 19.48 -5.93 7.77
CA TYR A 217 19.81 -6.94 8.78
C TYR A 217 21.22 -6.74 9.37
N GLY A 218 21.54 -5.50 9.70
CA GLY A 218 22.79 -5.14 10.37
C GLY A 218 22.72 -3.78 11.04
N LYS A 219 23.41 -3.64 12.17
CA LYS A 219 23.47 -2.36 12.90
C LYS A 219 24.27 -1.31 12.14
N GLU A 220 25.33 -1.76 11.46
CA GLU A 220 26.21 -0.90 10.67
C GLU A 220 25.53 -0.50 9.35
N PRO A 221 25.42 0.82 9.06
CA PRO A 221 24.93 1.29 7.77
C PRO A 221 25.67 0.69 6.59
N GLY A 222 24.92 0.25 5.57
CA GLY A 222 25.47 -0.37 4.37
C GLY A 222 25.67 -1.89 4.46
N THR A 223 25.18 -2.54 5.50
CA THR A 223 25.14 -4.02 5.54
C THR A 223 24.32 -4.57 4.35
N ILE A 224 24.88 -5.53 3.61
CA ILE A 224 24.27 -6.12 2.39
C ILE A 224 24.49 -7.65 2.36
N GLY A 225 23.74 -8.37 1.54
CA GLY A 225 23.97 -9.79 1.25
C GLY A 225 23.38 -10.79 2.26
N ASN A 226 22.54 -10.34 3.19
CA ASN A 226 21.93 -11.19 4.21
C ASN A 226 20.66 -11.93 3.72
N PHE A 227 20.13 -11.56 2.57
CA PHE A 227 18.91 -12.09 1.96
C PHE A 227 18.90 -11.79 0.45
N PRO A 228 18.00 -12.42 -0.35
CA PRO A 228 17.90 -12.13 -1.78
C PRO A 228 17.55 -10.67 -2.07
N VAL A 229 17.92 -10.19 -3.25
CA VAL A 229 17.59 -8.85 -3.75
C VAL A 229 16.09 -8.71 -3.92
N HIS A 230 15.50 -7.76 -3.21
CA HIS A 230 14.06 -7.49 -3.27
C HIS A 230 13.75 -6.06 -2.83
N LEU A 231 12.62 -5.54 -3.31
CA LEU A 231 11.96 -4.39 -2.71
C LEU A 231 11.01 -4.91 -1.63
N HIS A 232 11.19 -4.47 -0.39
CA HIS A 232 10.13 -4.57 0.61
C HIS A 232 9.26 -3.32 0.55
N LEU A 233 7.98 -3.50 0.21
CA LEU A 233 6.97 -2.45 0.23
C LEU A 233 6.08 -2.62 1.47
N GLY A 234 5.93 -1.57 2.26
CA GLY A 234 4.91 -1.47 3.31
C GLY A 234 4.00 -0.26 3.07
N ILE A 235 2.74 -0.35 3.50
CA ILE A 235 1.78 0.76 3.46
C ILE A 235 1.19 0.94 4.85
N MET A 236 1.35 2.13 5.41
CA MET A 236 0.81 2.49 6.72
C MET A 236 -0.18 3.64 6.58
N LEU A 237 -1.34 3.48 7.20
CA LEU A 237 -2.44 4.44 7.18
C LEU A 237 -2.44 5.26 8.47
N ASP A 238 -2.51 6.58 8.33
CA ASP A 238 -2.65 7.50 9.46
C ASP A 238 -4.12 7.91 9.60
N VAL A 239 -4.92 7.01 10.17
CA VAL A 239 -6.34 7.23 10.41
C VAL A 239 -6.61 7.52 11.89
N SER A 240 -7.07 8.74 12.18
CA SER A 240 -7.26 9.27 13.55
C SER A 240 -8.06 8.42 14.55
N PHE A 241 -8.84 7.45 14.09
CA PHE A 241 -9.63 6.56 14.94
C PHE A 241 -8.93 5.24 15.30
N VAL A 242 -7.74 4.99 14.75
CA VAL A 242 -6.81 3.93 15.17
C VAL A 242 -5.66 4.61 15.92
N LYS A 243 -5.32 4.12 17.12
CA LYS A 243 -4.31 4.76 17.98
C LYS A 243 -2.88 4.31 17.69
N GLU A 244 -2.77 3.14 17.08
CA GLU A 244 -1.51 2.49 16.72
C GLU A 244 -1.29 2.64 15.21
N GLU A 245 -0.07 2.37 14.74
CA GLU A 245 0.21 2.35 13.31
C GLU A 245 -0.64 1.28 12.62
N LEU A 246 -1.47 1.69 11.65
CA LEU A 246 -2.26 0.76 10.85
C LEU A 246 -1.49 0.39 9.58
N TRP A 247 -0.72 -0.69 9.65
CA TRP A 247 -0.14 -1.30 8.46
C TRP A 247 -1.18 -2.15 7.73
N ILE A 248 -1.24 -2.04 6.41
CA ILE A 248 -2.13 -2.84 5.57
C ILE A 248 -1.32 -3.68 4.57
N ASN A 249 -1.92 -4.78 4.12
CA ASN A 249 -1.35 -5.68 3.14
C ASN A 249 -1.25 -5.03 1.76
N PRO A 250 -0.03 -4.77 1.23
CA PRO A 250 0.13 -4.14 -0.07
C PRO A 250 -0.18 -5.07 -1.25
N TYR A 251 -0.27 -6.38 -1.06
CA TYR A 251 -0.34 -7.36 -2.15
C TYR A 251 -1.46 -7.08 -3.17
N ALA A 252 -2.68 -6.87 -2.70
CA ALA A 252 -3.81 -6.58 -3.59
C ALA A 252 -3.70 -5.19 -4.25
N ILE A 253 -3.09 -4.22 -3.56
CA ILE A 253 -2.82 -2.87 -4.11
C ILE A 253 -1.75 -2.95 -5.20
N LEU A 254 -0.72 -3.80 -5.03
CA LEU A 254 0.27 -4.12 -6.05
C LEU A 254 -0.38 -4.78 -7.26
N LYS A 255 -1.25 -5.78 -7.05
CA LYS A 255 -2.03 -6.41 -8.12
C LYS A 255 -2.92 -5.42 -8.88
N TYR A 256 -3.49 -4.44 -8.18
CA TYR A 256 -4.21 -3.32 -8.79
C TYR A 256 -3.28 -2.39 -9.60
N ALA A 257 -2.10 -2.07 -9.06
CA ALA A 257 -1.13 -1.20 -9.70
C ALA A 257 -0.40 -1.86 -10.90
N GLU A 258 -0.39 -3.19 -11.03
CA GLU A 258 0.20 -3.91 -12.17
C GLU A 258 -0.39 -3.46 -13.52
N TYR A 259 -1.63 -2.97 -13.53
CA TYR A 259 -2.27 -2.43 -14.74
C TYR A 259 -1.73 -1.07 -15.17
N ASN A 260 -0.86 -0.43 -14.36
CA ASN A 260 -0.21 0.83 -14.71
C ASN A 260 1.27 0.82 -14.33
N LYS A 261 2.12 0.30 -15.22
CA LYS A 261 3.58 0.39 -15.09
C LYS A 261 4.11 1.54 -15.93
N VAL A 262 5.09 2.25 -15.39
CA VAL A 262 5.82 3.25 -16.17
C VAL A 262 6.82 2.57 -17.11
N ASN A 263 6.92 3.05 -18.33
CA ASN A 263 8.00 2.64 -19.23
C ASN A 263 9.33 3.17 -18.70
N TRP A 264 10.36 2.32 -18.66
CA TRP A 264 11.68 2.73 -18.21
C TRP A 264 12.57 3.12 -19.40
N ASN A 265 13.02 4.38 -19.43
CA ASN A 265 13.94 4.90 -20.45
C ASN A 265 15.35 5.19 -19.88
N GLY A 266 15.65 4.71 -18.68
CA GLY A 266 16.84 5.11 -17.90
C GLY A 266 16.52 6.21 -16.89
N PRO A 267 17.47 6.53 -15.98
CA PRO A 267 17.36 7.73 -15.16
C PRO A 267 17.26 8.94 -16.10
N ASP A 268 16.32 9.84 -15.83
CA ASP A 268 16.13 11.04 -16.65
C ASP A 268 17.41 11.90 -16.53
N GLU A 269 18.29 11.87 -17.54
CA GLU A 269 19.53 12.68 -17.55
C GLU A 269 19.25 14.19 -17.70
N ARG A 270 17.98 14.60 -17.67
CA ARG A 270 17.58 16.00 -17.67
C ARG A 270 17.74 16.53 -16.25
N PHE A 271 18.94 17.00 -15.90
CA PHE A 271 19.26 18.34 -15.35
C PHE A 271 20.74 18.43 -14.92
#